data_AF-A0A9X6NCH9-F1
#
_entry.id   AF-A0A9X6NCH9-F1
#
_cell.length_a   1.000
_cell.length_b   1.000
_cell.length_c   1.000
_cell.angle_alpha   90.00
_cell.angle_beta   90.00
_cell.angle_gamma   90.00
#
_symmetry.space_group_name_H-M   'P 1'
#
loop_
_entity.id
_entity.type
_entity.pdbx_description
1 polymer ?
#
loop_
_entity_poly.entity_id
_entity_poly.type
_entity_poly.pdbx_seq_one_letter_code
_entity_poly.pdbx_strand_id
1 'polypeptide(L)' 'MTKSGMGVQLHDLPAERSGHLRGAAFVPNQCPKMTNACEDSNGGCSAICLPLPDNTKKCVCPDHAN' A
#
# COMPACT_ATOMS: atom_id res chain seq x y z
N MET A 1 11.69 6.15 -26.71
CA MET A 1 12.65 5.82 -25.64
C MET A 1 12.23 4.50 -25.02
N THR A 2 12.74 3.39 -25.54
CA THR A 2 12.50 2.04 -25.01
C THR A 2 13.61 1.74 -24.01
N LYS A 3 13.26 1.50 -22.74
CA LYS A 3 14.25 1.05 -21.75
C LYS A 3 14.54 -0.42 -22.02
N SER A 4 15.60 -0.68 -22.78
CA SER A 4 16.12 -2.02 -23.03
C SER A 4 16.84 -2.53 -21.78
N GLY A 5 16.54 -3.76 -21.37
CA GLY A 5 17.39 -4.59 -20.52
C GLY A 5 17.30 -4.37 -19.00
N MET A 6 16.48 -5.16 -18.34
CA MET A 6 16.88 -5.76 -17.05
C MET A 6 17.44 -7.13 -17.39
N GLY A 7 18.75 -7.29 -17.29
CA GLY A 7 19.36 -8.62 -17.33
C GLY A 7 18.77 -9.43 -16.18
N VAL A 8 17.99 -10.46 -16.50
CA VAL A 8 17.55 -11.44 -15.50
C VAL A 8 18.78 -12.25 -15.14
N GLN A 9 19.40 -11.91 -14.02
CA GLN A 9 20.47 -12.73 -13.47
C GLN A 9 19.79 -13.89 -12.74
N LEU A 10 19.74 -15.05 -13.40
CA LEU A 10 19.23 -16.28 -12.79
C LEU A 10 20.24 -16.72 -11.73
N HIS A 11 19.99 -16.35 -10.48
CA HIS A 11 20.72 -16.93 -9.37
C HIS A 11 20.07 -18.28 -9.07
N ASP A 12 20.88 -19.35 -9.05
CA ASP A 12 20.43 -20.66 -8.57
C ASP A 12 19.90 -20.48 -7.15
N LEU A 13 18.56 -20.51 -7.01
CA LEU A 13 17.95 -20.63 -5.71
C LEU A 13 18.45 -21.97 -5.14
N PRO A 14 18.97 -22.01 -3.90
CA PRO A 14 19.31 -23.28 -3.30
C PRO A 14 18.07 -24.18 -3.37
N ALA A 15 18.23 -25.36 -3.99
CA ALA A 15 17.29 -26.46 -3.83
C ALA A 15 17.05 -26.58 -2.32
N GLU A 16 15.78 -26.73 -1.90
CA GLU A 16 15.26 -26.66 -0.53
C GLU A 16 14.60 -25.33 -0.08
N ARG A 17 14.39 -24.32 -0.94
CA ARG A 17 13.40 -23.24 -0.64
C ARG A 17 12.11 -23.44 -1.43
N SER A 18 11.11 -24.02 -0.77
CA SER A 18 9.71 -23.97 -1.23
C SER A 18 9.23 -22.51 -1.20
N GLY A 19 9.40 -21.80 -2.31
CA GLY A 19 8.96 -20.42 -2.47
C GLY A 19 7.45 -20.37 -2.63
N HIS A 20 6.72 -19.99 -1.58
CA HIS A 20 5.28 -19.78 -1.68
C HIS A 20 4.98 -18.35 -2.10
N LEU A 21 4.45 -18.16 -3.31
CA LEU A 21 3.97 -16.86 -3.77
C LEU A 21 2.74 -16.46 -2.93
N ARG A 22 2.87 -15.40 -2.13
CA ARG A 22 1.77 -14.92 -1.26
C ARG A 22 0.81 -13.98 -1.97
N GLY A 23 1.27 -13.26 -2.98
CA GLY A 23 0.45 -12.32 -3.74
C GLY A 23 1.29 -11.57 -4.77
N ALA A 24 0.68 -11.34 -5.93
CA ALA A 24 1.21 -10.48 -6.97
C ALA A 24 0.13 -9.46 -7.34
N ALA A 25 0.51 -8.19 -7.43
CA ALA A 25 -0.36 -7.12 -7.87
C ALA A 25 0.23 -6.50 -9.14
N PHE A 26 -0.61 -6.30 -10.15
CA PHE A 26 -0.23 -5.58 -11.35
C PHE A 26 -0.67 -4.12 -11.21
N VAL A 27 0.30 -3.20 -11.22
CA VAL A 27 0.09 -1.76 -11.04
C VAL A 27 0.56 -1.04 -12.31
N PRO A 28 -0.25 -1.02 -13.38
CA PRO A 28 0.17 -0.54 -14.70
C PRO A 28 0.51 0.95 -14.71
N ASN A 29 -0.15 1.73 -13.85
CA ASN A 29 0.12 3.12 -13.58
C ASN A 29 0.24 3.27 -12.07
N GLN A 30 1.12 4.15 -11.59
CA GLN A 30 1.19 4.47 -10.17
C GLN A 30 -0.18 4.94 -9.66
N CYS A 31 -0.51 4.61 -8.41
CA CYS A 31 -1.74 5.08 -7.79
C CYS A 31 -1.81 6.62 -7.91
N PRO A 32 -2.86 7.18 -8.53
CA PRO A 32 -2.96 8.63 -8.70
C PRO A 32 -2.95 9.30 -7.33
N LYS A 33 -2.27 10.45 -7.23
CA LYS A 33 -2.34 11.26 -6.01
C LYS A 33 -3.79 11.76 -5.85
N MET A 34 -4.41 11.42 -4.72
CA MET A 34 -5.78 11.79 -4.39
C MET A 34 -5.83 12.40 -3.00
N THR A 35 -6.68 13.41 -2.84
CA THR A 35 -6.99 14.08 -1.58
C THR A 35 -8.15 13.36 -0.88
N ASN A 36 -8.18 13.34 0.45
CA ASN A 36 -9.28 12.76 1.20
C ASN A 36 -9.55 13.53 2.50
N ALA A 37 -10.66 13.21 3.17
CA ALA A 37 -11.11 13.90 4.38
C ALA A 37 -10.17 13.82 5.61
N CYS A 38 -9.13 12.97 5.54
CA CYS A 38 -8.10 12.79 6.56
C CYS A 38 -6.78 13.51 6.22
N GLU A 39 -6.63 14.07 5.02
CA GLU A 39 -5.38 14.70 4.54
C GLU A 39 -4.92 15.85 5.43
N ASP A 40 -5.85 16.73 5.78
CA ASP A 40 -5.58 17.86 6.67
C ASP A 40 -5.64 17.41 8.14
N SER A 41 -4.52 17.53 8.84
CA SER A 41 -4.41 17.31 10.29
C SER A 41 -5.03 15.98 10.78
N ASN A 42 -4.83 14.88 10.04
CA ASN A 42 -5.41 13.56 10.34
C ASN A 42 -6.94 13.59 10.43
N GLY A 43 -7.59 14.51 9.72
CA GLY A 43 -9.01 14.78 9.82
C GLY A 43 -9.48 15.24 11.21
N GLY A 44 -8.58 15.63 12.11
CA GLY A 44 -8.90 15.96 13.50
C GLY A 44 -9.01 14.74 14.43
N CYS A 45 -8.62 13.55 13.98
CA CYS A 45 -8.61 12.35 14.82
C CYS A 45 -7.37 12.30 15.73
N SER A 46 -7.55 11.90 16.99
CA SER A 46 -6.44 11.69 17.93
C SER A 46 -5.62 10.44 17.63
N ALA A 47 -6.26 9.41 17.08
CA ALA A 47 -5.64 8.15 16.70
C ALA A 47 -5.74 7.90 15.19
N ILE A 48 -6.66 7.05 14.75
CA ILE A 48 -6.74 6.60 13.35
C ILE A 48 -7.91 7.29 12.64
N CYS A 49 -7.64 7.89 11.47
CA CYS A 49 -8.65 8.44 10.57
C CYS A 49 -8.88 7.50 9.39
N LEU A 50 -10.11 7.00 9.23
CA LEU A 50 -10.51 6.16 8.11
C LEU A 50 -11.27 6.99 7.07
N PRO A 51 -10.75 7.14 5.83
CA PRO A 51 -11.47 7.81 4.76
C PRO A 51 -12.63 6.92 4.28
N LEU A 52 -13.77 7.56 4.03
CA LEU A 52 -14.99 6.96 3.52
C LEU A 52 -15.34 7.57 2.16
N PRO A 53 -16.31 6.99 1.42
CA PRO A 53 -16.85 7.60 0.22
C PRO A 53 -17.32 9.05 0.44
N ASP A 54 -17.45 9.80 -0.64
CA ASP A 54 -17.97 11.17 -0.65
C ASP A 54 -17.16 12.17 0.20
N ASN A 55 -15.84 11.96 0.33
CA ASN A 55 -14.97 12.78 1.17
C ASN A 55 -15.44 12.87 2.63
N THR A 56 -15.95 11.76 3.16
CA THR A 56 -16.27 11.63 4.60
C THR A 56 -15.17 10.85 5.33
N LYS A 57 -15.20 10.86 6.67
CA LYS A 57 -14.23 10.14 7.51
C LYS A 57 -14.85 9.61 8.80
N LYS A 58 -14.18 8.62 9.40
CA LYS A 58 -14.47 8.11 10.74
C LYS A 58 -13.19 8.02 11.56
N CYS A 59 -13.20 8.62 12.75
CA CYS A 59 -12.14 8.40 13.73
C CYS A 59 -12.37 7.07 14.44
N VAL A 60 -11.31 6.27 14.57
CA VAL A 60 -11.35 5.01 15.32
C VAL A 60 -10.20 4.97 16.33
N CYS A 61 -10.50 4.39 17.49
CA CYS A 61 -9.52 4.15 18.54
C CYS A 61 -8.85 2.79 18.31
N PRO A 62 -7.54 2.64 18.60
CA PRO A 62 -6.93 1.33 18.66
C PRO A 62 -7.58 0.50 19.76
N ASP A 63 -7.54 -0.83 19.60
CA ASP A 63 -8.21 -1.80 20.50
C ASP A 63 -7.73 -1.73 21.96
N HIS A 64 -6.62 -1.02 22.24
CA HIS A 64 -6.04 -0.83 23.56
C HIS A 64 -5.85 0.65 23.96
N ALA A 65 -6.60 1.57 23.34
CA ALA A 65 -6.67 2.95 23.82
C ALA A 65 -7.54 3.00 25.09
N ASN A 66 -6.88 2.91 26.25
CA ASN A 66 -7.45 3.26 27.55
C ASN A 66 -7.43 4.78 27.73
#